data_AF-A0A165MZ67-F1
#
_entry.id   AF-A0A165MZ67-F1
#
_cell.length_a   1.000
_cell.length_b   1.000
_cell.length_c   1.000
_cell.angle_alpha   90.00
_cell.angle_beta   90.00
_cell.angle_gamma   90.00
#
_symmetry.space_group_name_H-M   'P 1'
#
loop_
_entity.id
_entity.type
_entity.pdbx_description
1 polymer ?
#
loop_
_entity_poly.entity_id
_entity_poly.type
_entity_poly.pdbx_seq_one_letter_code
_entity_poly.pdbx_strand_id
1 'polypeptide(L)'
;MPHKRAKRSKREQEKQARSADCAPTVSASLDAEDVPKSIARILNAESVQKKYQQDKKRQREEEVPDKPAKRAKTTSTKLKIMPGESMANFNRRVEDSLRPAVQAARQTARVPVPQSKSKPRRADSDASDDDVQPERKPATAPTRQAEPKEFAKATSVSRVRDVVQAPPSFANDKFSKRAKSKLGGQGTSKTTDVVSPAHQRMMELEREKAIAHYRALKASKAAAAHSS
;
A
#
# COMPACT_ATOMS: atom_id res chain seq x y z
N MET A 1 -43.50 -24.18 15.17
CA MET A 1 -42.26 -23.38 15.09
C MET A 1 -42.58 -21.90 14.89
N PRO A 2 -42.73 -21.13 15.99
CA PRO A 2 -43.16 -19.73 15.98
C PRO A 2 -42.25 -18.82 15.12
N HIS A 3 -40.94 -19.08 15.13
CA HIS A 3 -39.95 -18.24 14.45
C HIS A 3 -39.93 -18.36 12.92
N LYS A 4 -40.52 -19.41 12.33
CA LYS A 4 -40.62 -19.54 10.86
C LYS A 4 -41.74 -18.68 10.28
N ARG A 5 -42.82 -18.47 11.04
CA ARG A 5 -43.97 -17.64 10.62
C ARG A 5 -43.61 -16.15 10.59
N ALA A 6 -42.83 -15.68 11.56
CA ALA A 6 -42.38 -14.27 11.62
C ALA A 6 -41.47 -13.88 10.43
N LYS A 7 -40.51 -14.73 10.05
CA LYS A 7 -39.64 -14.46 8.87
C LYS A 7 -40.41 -14.48 7.56
N ARG A 8 -41.39 -15.38 7.44
CA ARG A 8 -42.26 -15.47 6.25
C ARG A 8 -43.16 -14.24 6.12
N SER A 9 -43.77 -13.78 7.21
CA SER A 9 -44.59 -12.57 7.23
C SER A 9 -43.81 -11.32 6.82
N LYS A 10 -42.60 -11.11 7.35
CA LYS A 10 -41.74 -9.99 6.92
C LYS A 10 -41.36 -10.08 5.44
N ARG A 11 -41.02 -11.27 4.94
CA ARG A 11 -40.68 -11.47 3.52
C ARG A 11 -41.88 -11.25 2.60
N GLU A 12 -43.08 -11.68 3.01
CA GLU A 12 -44.31 -11.45 2.25
C GLU A 12 -44.72 -9.97 2.27
N GLN A 13 -44.56 -9.27 3.40
CA GLN A 13 -44.74 -7.81 3.49
C GLN A 13 -43.74 -7.05 2.62
N GLU A 14 -42.44 -7.41 2.65
CA GLU A 14 -41.43 -6.80 1.78
C GLU A 14 -41.70 -7.08 0.31
N LYS A 15 -42.19 -8.28 -0.03
CA LYS A 15 -42.56 -8.64 -1.40
C LYS A 15 -43.80 -7.87 -1.89
N GLN A 16 -44.79 -7.67 -1.03
CA GLN A 16 -45.98 -6.86 -1.32
C GLN A 16 -45.63 -5.36 -1.43
N ALA A 17 -44.81 -4.84 -0.51
CA ALA A 17 -44.36 -3.45 -0.50
C ALA A 17 -43.44 -3.09 -1.67
N ARG A 18 -42.65 -4.06 -2.16
CA ARG A 18 -41.82 -3.87 -3.37
C ARG A 18 -42.63 -3.82 -4.66
N SER A 19 -43.96 -4.01 -4.59
CA SER A 19 -44.89 -4.13 -5.71
C SER A 19 -44.51 -5.29 -6.64
N ALA A 20 -45.50 -6.11 -6.98
CA ALA A 20 -45.31 -7.27 -7.83
C ALA A 20 -44.67 -6.83 -9.16
N ASP A 21 -43.52 -7.42 -9.50
CA ASP A 21 -43.06 -7.83 -10.85
C ASP A 21 -43.74 -7.17 -12.06
N CYS A 22 -43.90 -5.85 -12.04
CA CYS A 22 -44.31 -5.09 -13.20
C CYS A 22 -43.08 -5.05 -14.10
N ALA A 23 -43.18 -5.67 -15.28
CA ALA A 23 -42.17 -5.49 -16.31
C ALA A 23 -41.87 -3.98 -16.45
N PRO A 24 -40.60 -3.59 -16.60
CA PRO A 24 -40.26 -2.18 -16.75
C PRO A 24 -41.12 -1.59 -17.87
N THR A 25 -41.98 -0.65 -17.51
CA THR A 25 -42.88 -0.02 -18.46
C THR A 25 -42.06 0.72 -19.50
N VAL A 26 -42.60 0.94 -20.69
CA VAL A 26 -41.88 1.63 -21.79
C VAL A 26 -41.42 3.04 -21.39
N SER A 27 -42.04 3.66 -20.38
CA SER A 27 -41.60 4.91 -19.74
C SER A 27 -40.33 4.81 -18.89
N ALA A 28 -39.86 3.60 -18.58
CA ALA A 28 -38.57 3.32 -17.93
C ALA A 28 -37.46 2.98 -18.94
N SER A 29 -37.73 3.13 -20.25
CA SER A 29 -36.72 3.06 -21.29
C SER A 29 -35.70 4.19 -21.12
N LEU A 30 -34.43 3.89 -21.36
CA LEU A 30 -33.32 4.84 -21.21
C LEU A 30 -33.49 6.13 -22.05
N ASP A 31 -34.32 6.08 -23.09
CA ASP A 31 -34.60 7.18 -24.01
C ASP A 31 -35.71 8.13 -23.52
N ALA A 32 -36.48 7.75 -22.49
CA ALA A 32 -37.56 8.57 -21.91
C ALA A 32 -37.15 9.30 -20.63
N GLU A 33 -35.93 9.05 -20.12
CA GLU A 33 -35.39 9.75 -18.95
C GLU A 33 -34.75 11.09 -19.40
N ASP A 34 -35.26 12.23 -18.92
CA ASP A 34 -34.69 13.58 -19.17
C ASP A 34 -33.20 13.68 -18.83
N VAL A 35 -32.74 12.83 -17.89
CA VAL A 35 -31.36 12.81 -17.43
C VAL A 35 -30.82 11.37 -17.48
N PRO A 36 -29.78 11.11 -18.30
CA PRO A 36 -29.13 9.82 -18.34
C PRO A 36 -28.67 9.34 -16.96
N LYS A 37 -28.81 8.04 -16.68
CA LYS A 37 -28.43 7.40 -15.39
C LYS A 37 -27.02 7.74 -14.90
N SER A 38 -26.06 7.92 -15.81
CA SER A 38 -24.69 8.33 -15.48
C SER A 38 -24.67 9.73 -14.86
N ILE A 39 -25.38 10.68 -15.44
CA ILE A 39 -25.50 12.07 -14.97
C ILE A 39 -26.37 12.11 -13.70
N ALA A 40 -27.46 11.36 -13.65
CA ALA A 40 -28.30 11.27 -12.45
C ALA A 40 -27.53 10.75 -11.22
N ARG A 41 -26.58 9.83 -11.41
CA ARG A 41 -25.67 9.38 -10.32
C ARG A 41 -24.72 10.47 -9.87
N ILE A 42 -24.24 11.29 -10.79
CA ILE A 42 -23.33 12.40 -10.48
C ILE A 42 -24.09 13.51 -9.74
N LEU A 43 -25.26 13.90 -10.22
CA LEU A 43 -26.10 14.93 -9.59
C LEU A 43 -26.56 14.50 -8.18
N ASN A 44 -26.93 13.23 -8.00
CA ASN A 44 -27.35 12.71 -6.70
C ASN A 44 -26.18 12.31 -5.78
N ALA A 45 -24.93 12.44 -6.21
CA ALA A 45 -23.77 11.92 -5.49
C ALA A 45 -23.66 12.44 -4.06
N GLU A 46 -23.95 13.74 -3.84
CA GLU A 46 -23.89 14.35 -2.51
C GLU A 46 -24.92 13.74 -1.55
N SER A 47 -26.15 13.53 -2.03
CA SER A 47 -27.22 12.90 -1.24
C SER A 47 -26.89 11.44 -0.89
N VAL A 48 -26.30 10.70 -1.82
CA VAL A 48 -25.84 9.31 -1.62
C VAL A 48 -24.72 9.26 -0.59
N GLN A 49 -23.77 10.19 -0.66
CA GLN A 49 -22.68 10.28 0.32
C GLN A 49 -23.21 10.64 1.72
N LYS A 50 -24.12 11.61 1.83
CA LYS A 50 -24.76 11.98 3.11
C LYS A 50 -25.55 10.82 3.71
N LYS A 51 -26.36 10.12 2.92
CA LYS A 51 -27.10 8.93 3.35
C LYS A 51 -26.15 7.83 3.83
N TYR A 52 -25.09 7.54 3.07
CA TYR A 52 -24.09 6.56 3.47
C TYR A 52 -23.40 6.92 4.79
N GLN A 53 -23.05 8.19 5.00
CA GLN A 53 -22.47 8.65 6.26
C GLN A 53 -23.45 8.54 7.44
N GLN A 54 -24.72 8.88 7.21
CA GLN A 54 -25.78 8.74 8.22
C GLN A 54 -26.05 7.28 8.57
N ASP A 55 -26.19 6.41 7.58
CA ASP A 55 -26.39 4.97 7.77
C ASP A 55 -25.18 4.34 8.47
N LYS A 56 -23.97 4.75 8.11
CA LYS A 56 -22.74 4.32 8.79
C LYS A 56 -22.68 4.81 10.24
N LYS A 57 -23.20 6.00 10.55
CA LYS A 57 -23.30 6.52 11.92
C LYS A 57 -24.37 5.75 12.71
N ARG A 58 -25.54 5.51 12.13
CA ARG A 58 -26.64 4.72 12.73
C ARG A 58 -26.23 3.27 12.97
N GLN A 59 -25.59 2.63 12.00
CA GLN A 59 -25.05 1.27 12.15
C GLN A 59 -24.03 1.19 13.29
N ARG A 60 -23.22 2.25 13.50
CA ARG A 60 -22.29 2.33 14.62
C ARG A 60 -22.99 2.53 15.98
N GLU A 61 -24.14 3.19 16.00
CA GLU A 61 -24.96 3.41 17.20
C GLU A 61 -25.85 2.18 17.52
N GLU A 62 -26.26 1.41 16.52
CA GLU A 62 -27.10 0.20 16.64
C GLU A 62 -26.28 -1.10 16.81
N GLU A 63 -25.00 -1.12 16.41
CA GLU A 63 -24.08 -2.22 16.77
C GLU A 63 -23.81 -2.23 18.28
N VAL A 64 -24.51 -3.15 18.98
CA VAL A 64 -24.13 -3.71 20.28
C VAL A 64 -22.61 -4.00 20.29
N PRO A 65 -21.87 -3.67 21.38
CA PRO A 65 -20.41 -3.53 21.40
C PRO A 65 -19.59 -4.83 21.26
N ASP A 66 -20.13 -5.89 20.66
CA ASP A 66 -19.47 -7.20 20.55
C ASP A 66 -18.80 -7.47 19.20
N LYS A 67 -18.82 -6.50 18.27
CA LYS A 67 -18.04 -6.59 17.03
C LYS A 67 -16.92 -5.54 17.04
N PRO A 68 -15.65 -5.95 17.12
CA PRO A 68 -14.55 -4.99 17.19
C PRO A 68 -14.40 -4.31 15.83
N ALA A 69 -14.94 -3.10 15.74
CA ALA A 69 -14.55 -2.13 14.74
C ALA A 69 -13.04 -1.91 14.85
N LYS A 70 -12.28 -2.53 13.94
CA LYS A 70 -10.82 -2.40 13.81
C LYS A 70 -10.43 -0.99 13.37
N ARG A 71 -10.58 -0.02 14.27
CA ARG A 71 -9.87 1.27 14.23
C ARG A 71 -9.45 1.57 15.65
N ALA A 72 -8.40 0.86 16.08
CA ALA A 72 -7.72 1.15 17.33
C ALA A 72 -7.27 2.61 17.30
N LYS A 73 -7.84 3.40 18.20
CA LYS A 73 -7.38 4.74 18.53
C LYS A 73 -5.94 4.58 19.03
N THR A 74 -4.97 5.01 18.23
CA THR A 74 -3.55 4.91 18.52
C THR A 74 -3.20 5.89 19.65
N THR A 75 -3.39 5.46 20.89
CA THR A 75 -2.78 6.10 22.04
C THR A 75 -1.35 5.58 22.10
N SER A 76 -0.38 6.46 21.82
CA SER A 76 1.06 6.18 21.84
C SER A 76 1.57 6.01 23.28
N THR A 77 1.01 5.05 24.02
CA THR A 77 1.48 4.71 25.35
C THR A 77 2.85 4.04 25.22
N LYS A 78 3.77 4.37 26.12
CA LYS A 78 5.10 3.76 26.22
C LYS A 78 4.91 2.26 26.51
N LEU A 79 4.98 1.42 25.48
CA LEU A 79 4.75 -0.03 25.59
C LEU A 79 5.83 -0.66 26.48
N LYS A 80 5.41 -1.22 27.61
CA LYS A 80 6.24 -2.02 28.52
C LYS A 80 5.85 -3.49 28.40
N ILE A 81 6.78 -4.40 28.67
CA ILE A 81 6.48 -5.82 28.78
C ILE A 81 5.58 -6.01 30.01
N MET A 82 4.45 -6.69 29.85
CA MET A 82 3.56 -7.00 30.98
C MET A 82 4.06 -8.23 31.74
N PRO A 83 3.82 -8.32 33.07
CA PRO A 83 4.18 -9.52 33.81
C PRO A 83 3.43 -10.73 33.25
N GLY A 84 4.16 -11.82 32.97
CA GLY A 84 3.62 -13.04 32.38
C GLY A 84 3.44 -13.01 30.85
N GLU A 85 3.76 -11.91 30.19
CA GLU A 85 3.76 -11.83 28.73
C GLU A 85 5.08 -12.36 28.15
N SER A 86 5.01 -13.22 27.14
CA SER A 86 6.19 -13.63 26.39
C SER A 86 6.71 -12.50 25.49
N MET A 87 8.02 -12.49 25.21
CA MET A 87 8.62 -11.48 24.33
C MET A 87 7.95 -11.42 22.94
N ALA A 88 7.49 -12.57 22.43
CA ALA A 88 6.79 -12.65 21.15
C ALA A 88 5.44 -11.89 21.18
N ASN A 89 4.70 -11.96 22.29
CA ASN A 89 3.44 -11.23 22.44
C ASN A 89 3.68 -9.72 22.55
N PHE A 90 4.73 -9.31 23.28
CA PHE A 90 5.13 -7.91 23.35
C PHE A 90 5.46 -7.35 21.97
N ASN A 91 6.28 -8.07 21.19
CA ASN A 91 6.63 -7.69 19.82
C ASN A 91 5.39 -7.55 18.93
N ARG A 92 4.43 -8.47 19.01
CA ARG A 92 3.15 -8.36 18.27
C ARG A 92 2.40 -7.07 18.59
N ARG A 93 2.32 -6.69 19.87
CA ARG A 93 1.66 -5.43 20.27
C ARG A 93 2.43 -4.19 19.80
N VAL A 94 3.75 -4.22 19.88
CA VAL A 94 4.61 -3.15 19.36
C VAL A 94 4.38 -2.97 17.86
N GLU A 95 4.39 -4.07 17.11
CA GLU A 95 4.08 -4.06 15.68
C GLU A 95 2.68 -3.53 15.40
N ASP A 96 1.65 -4.02 16.10
CA ASP A 96 0.27 -3.58 15.89
C ASP A 96 0.08 -2.08 16.17
N SER A 97 0.77 -1.55 17.18
CA SER A 97 0.75 -0.11 17.52
C SER A 97 1.44 0.74 16.45
N LEU A 98 2.57 0.27 15.90
CA LEU A 98 3.34 0.99 14.89
C LEU A 98 2.85 0.73 13.45
N ARG A 99 2.08 -0.33 13.22
CA ARG A 99 1.63 -0.76 11.88
C ARG A 99 0.88 0.35 11.12
N PRO A 100 -0.02 1.15 11.72
CA PRO A 100 -0.68 2.25 11.00
C PRO A 100 0.31 3.32 10.52
N ALA A 101 1.30 3.68 11.35
CA ALA A 101 2.32 4.67 10.99
C ALA A 101 3.23 4.16 9.88
N VAL A 102 3.67 2.90 9.96
CA VAL A 102 4.47 2.25 8.91
C VAL A 102 3.67 2.12 7.61
N GLN A 103 2.39 1.78 7.67
CA GLN A 103 1.52 1.73 6.49
C GLN A 103 1.34 3.10 5.86
N ALA A 104 1.14 4.15 6.65
CA ALA A 104 1.03 5.53 6.16
C ALA A 104 2.35 5.96 5.47
N ALA A 105 3.50 5.74 6.10
CA ALA A 105 4.81 6.03 5.52
C ALA A 105 5.07 5.23 4.22
N ARG A 106 4.62 3.98 4.17
CA ARG A 106 4.72 3.17 2.94
C ARG A 106 3.82 3.68 1.83
N GLN A 107 2.64 4.19 2.15
CA GLN A 107 1.73 4.79 1.18
C GLN A 107 2.29 6.11 0.64
N THR A 108 2.84 6.97 1.51
CA THR A 108 3.46 8.22 1.08
C THR A 108 4.71 7.97 0.22
N ALA A 109 5.53 6.98 0.57
CA ALA A 109 6.71 6.60 -0.22
C ALA A 109 6.38 5.93 -1.57
N ARG A 110 5.18 5.34 -1.70
CA ARG A 110 4.74 4.66 -2.94
C ARG A 110 4.18 5.61 -3.99
N VAL A 111 3.79 6.82 -3.63
CA VAL A 111 3.39 7.83 -4.61
C VAL A 111 4.69 8.35 -5.25
N PRO A 112 4.97 8.08 -6.54
CA PRO A 112 6.08 8.71 -7.20
C PRO A 112 5.79 10.21 -7.21
N VAL A 113 6.53 10.96 -6.41
CA VAL A 113 6.48 12.41 -6.42
C VAL A 113 6.82 12.83 -7.85
N PRO A 114 5.90 13.48 -8.60
CA PRO A 114 6.31 14.11 -9.84
C PRO A 114 7.40 15.10 -9.44
N GLN A 115 8.58 15.01 -10.06
CA GLN A 115 9.66 15.97 -9.86
C GLN A 115 9.21 17.35 -10.37
N SER A 116 8.31 18.00 -9.63
CA SER A 116 8.08 19.41 -9.74
C SER A 116 9.32 20.08 -9.16
N LYS A 117 10.00 20.78 -10.05
CA LYS A 117 11.21 21.55 -9.79
C LYS A 117 10.95 22.55 -8.66
N SER A 118 11.31 22.20 -7.42
CA SER A 118 11.57 23.17 -6.37
C SER A 118 13.00 22.98 -5.88
N LYS A 119 13.91 23.70 -6.55
CA LYS A 119 15.26 23.96 -6.04
C LYS A 119 15.16 24.59 -4.64
N PRO A 120 15.98 24.18 -3.65
CA PRO A 120 16.35 25.08 -2.57
C PRO A 120 17.27 26.16 -3.16
N ARG A 121 16.91 27.43 -2.96
CA ARG A 121 17.82 28.56 -3.21
C ARG A 121 18.99 28.47 -2.23
N ARG A 122 20.17 28.12 -2.73
CA ARG A 122 21.47 28.57 -2.19
C ARG A 122 22.23 29.22 -3.34
N ALA A 123 22.80 30.37 -3.02
CA ALA A 123 23.51 31.26 -3.93
C ALA A 123 24.93 30.74 -4.24
N ASP A 124 25.42 31.27 -5.36
CA ASP A 124 26.80 31.41 -5.85
C ASP A 124 27.51 30.33 -6.67
N SER A 125 27.85 30.76 -7.91
CA SER A 125 28.95 30.39 -8.83
C SER A 125 28.89 28.99 -9.47
N ASP A 126 29.15 28.73 -10.75
CA ASP A 126 29.73 29.48 -11.88
C ASP A 126 29.39 28.70 -13.18
N ALA A 127 29.47 29.39 -14.33
CA ALA A 127 29.41 29.02 -15.77
C ALA A 127 29.21 27.53 -16.21
N SER A 128 28.50 27.15 -17.28
CA SER A 128 28.31 27.70 -18.65
C SER A 128 27.11 26.94 -19.28
N ASP A 129 26.13 27.59 -19.91
CA ASP A 129 26.06 27.85 -21.36
C ASP A 129 25.77 26.58 -22.20
N ASP A 130 24.49 26.36 -22.53
CA ASP A 130 24.08 26.18 -23.93
C ASP A 130 22.55 26.36 -24.06
N ASP A 131 22.20 26.88 -25.23
CA ASP A 131 21.03 27.69 -25.56
C ASP A 131 19.79 26.83 -25.95
N VAL A 132 18.73 27.51 -26.40
CA VAL A 132 17.50 27.04 -27.05
C VAL A 132 16.24 26.98 -26.17
N GLN A 133 15.60 28.15 -26.05
CA GLN A 133 14.15 28.34 -25.98
C GLN A 133 13.73 29.24 -27.16
N PRO A 134 12.43 29.54 -27.38
CA PRO A 134 11.24 28.69 -27.35
C PRO A 134 10.35 28.96 -28.59
N GLU A 135 9.33 28.15 -28.89
CA GLU A 135 8.07 28.71 -29.41
C GLU A 135 6.84 27.92 -28.94
N ARG A 136 5.83 28.67 -28.53
CA ARG A 136 4.50 28.23 -28.07
C ARG A 136 3.50 28.54 -29.19
N LYS A 137 2.50 27.66 -29.39
CA LYS A 137 1.08 28.04 -29.58
C LYS A 137 0.12 26.82 -29.53
N PRO A 138 -1.19 27.05 -29.31
CA PRO A 138 -2.06 26.19 -28.50
C PRO A 138 -3.04 25.29 -29.29
N ALA A 139 -3.56 24.29 -28.57
CA ALA A 139 -4.89 23.69 -28.65
C ALA A 139 -5.44 23.19 -30.00
N THR A 140 -5.50 21.86 -30.14
CA THR A 140 -6.62 21.14 -30.78
C THR A 140 -6.70 19.71 -30.25
N ALA A 141 -7.89 19.27 -29.86
CA ALA A 141 -8.17 17.92 -29.38
C ALA A 141 -7.97 16.87 -30.50
N PRO A 142 -7.32 15.73 -30.24
CA PRO A 142 -7.28 14.65 -31.22
C PRO A 142 -8.47 13.70 -31.02
N THR A 143 -9.40 13.76 -31.96
CA THR A 143 -10.28 12.66 -32.36
C THR A 143 -9.45 11.39 -32.51
N ARG A 144 -9.72 10.36 -31.71
CA ARG A 144 -9.05 9.06 -31.79
C ARG A 144 -9.46 8.34 -33.07
N GLN A 145 -8.76 8.61 -34.16
CA GLN A 145 -8.72 7.70 -35.30
C GLN A 145 -7.76 6.56 -34.96
N ALA A 146 -8.21 5.34 -35.27
CA ALA A 146 -7.54 4.11 -34.91
C ALA A 146 -6.21 3.97 -35.66
N GLU A 147 -5.10 4.03 -34.93
CA GLU A 147 -3.81 3.57 -35.45
C GLU A 147 -3.87 2.05 -35.70
N PRO A 148 -3.30 1.55 -36.81
CA PRO A 148 -3.16 0.12 -37.03
C PRO A 148 -2.21 -0.44 -35.97
N LYS A 149 -2.70 -1.35 -35.14
CA LYS A 149 -1.88 -2.02 -34.13
C LYS A 149 -0.89 -2.94 -34.84
N GLU A 150 0.39 -2.61 -34.77
CA GLU A 150 1.56 -3.36 -35.28
C GLU A 150 1.72 -4.79 -34.71
N PHE A 151 0.83 -5.22 -33.82
CA PHE A 151 0.90 -6.56 -33.22
C PHE A 151 -0.16 -7.47 -33.82
N ALA A 152 0.29 -8.52 -34.50
CA ALA A 152 -0.56 -9.59 -34.98
C ALA A 152 -1.39 -10.16 -33.82
N LYS A 153 -2.72 -10.14 -33.98
CA LYS A 153 -3.67 -10.66 -32.99
C LYS A 153 -3.50 -12.19 -32.96
N ALA A 154 -3.09 -12.73 -31.81
CA ALA A 154 -2.90 -14.17 -31.65
C ALA A 154 -4.20 -14.93 -31.96
N THR A 155 -4.16 -15.81 -32.95
CA THR A 155 -5.31 -16.53 -33.53
C THR A 155 -5.74 -17.76 -32.74
N SER A 156 -5.07 -18.10 -31.64
CA SER A 156 -5.38 -19.30 -30.84
C SER A 156 -5.67 -18.97 -29.38
N VAL A 157 -6.91 -19.17 -28.95
CA VAL A 157 -7.31 -19.12 -27.54
C VAL A 157 -7.00 -20.47 -26.91
N SER A 158 -5.82 -20.60 -26.28
CA SER A 158 -5.46 -21.81 -25.52
C SER A 158 -6.33 -21.91 -24.27
N ARG A 159 -6.92 -23.08 -24.02
CA ARG A 159 -7.72 -23.32 -22.81
C ARG A 159 -6.81 -23.24 -21.59
N VAL A 160 -7.29 -22.65 -20.50
CA VAL A 160 -6.54 -22.41 -19.24
C VAL A 160 -5.93 -23.70 -18.66
N ARG A 161 -6.47 -24.88 -19.02
CA ARG A 161 -5.98 -26.20 -18.58
C ARG A 161 -4.91 -26.84 -19.46
N ASP A 162 -4.64 -26.30 -20.66
CA ASP A 162 -3.54 -26.73 -21.53
C ASP A 162 -2.23 -25.98 -21.21
N VAL A 163 -2.30 -24.91 -20.41
CA VAL A 163 -1.15 -24.23 -19.82
C VAL A 163 -0.75 -24.95 -18.53
N VAL A 164 -0.56 -26.29 -18.60
CA VAL A 164 0.21 -27.00 -17.58
C VAL A 164 1.67 -26.69 -17.89
N GLN A 165 2.09 -25.49 -17.50
CA GLN A 165 3.50 -25.11 -17.50
C GLN A 165 4.25 -26.04 -16.56
N ALA A 166 5.02 -26.97 -17.11
CA ALA A 166 6.25 -27.36 -16.45
C ALA A 166 7.03 -26.05 -16.12
N PRO A 167 7.63 -25.92 -14.93
CA PRO A 167 8.40 -24.72 -14.62
C PRO A 167 9.42 -24.51 -15.74
N PRO A 168 9.48 -23.31 -16.37
CA PRO A 168 10.42 -23.07 -17.45
C PRO A 168 11.83 -23.32 -16.91
N SER A 169 12.50 -24.35 -17.44
CA SER A 169 13.89 -24.60 -17.13
C SER A 169 14.73 -23.60 -17.91
N PHE A 170 15.45 -22.74 -17.19
CA PHE A 170 16.46 -21.91 -17.82
C PHE A 170 17.60 -22.82 -18.23
N ALA A 171 17.76 -23.05 -19.54
CA ALA A 171 18.99 -23.63 -20.06
C ALA A 171 20.15 -22.70 -19.65
N ASN A 172 21.04 -23.21 -18.80
CA ASN A 172 22.22 -22.52 -18.32
C ASN A 172 23.20 -22.29 -19.48
N ASP A 173 22.93 -21.32 -20.34
CA ASP A 173 23.86 -20.93 -21.38
C ASP A 173 23.89 -19.42 -21.54
N LYS A 174 25.12 -18.88 -21.46
CA LYS A 174 25.57 -17.54 -21.86
C LYS A 174 25.77 -16.44 -20.79
N PHE A 175 25.72 -16.74 -19.48
CA PHE A 175 26.22 -15.79 -18.46
C PHE A 175 27.31 -16.34 -17.50
N SER A 176 27.73 -17.60 -17.61
CA SER A 176 28.75 -18.17 -16.70
C SER A 176 30.20 -18.07 -17.21
N LYS A 177 30.47 -17.35 -18.31
CA LYS A 177 31.83 -17.18 -18.85
C LYS A 177 32.47 -15.86 -18.43
N ARG A 178 32.58 -15.59 -17.13
CA ARG A 178 33.71 -14.80 -16.59
C ARG A 178 33.81 -14.97 -15.08
N ALA A 179 35.03 -15.28 -14.62
CA ALA A 179 35.44 -15.39 -13.22
C ALA A 179 35.06 -16.67 -12.46
N LYS A 180 35.50 -17.83 -13.00
CA LYS A 180 36.19 -18.81 -12.14
C LYS A 180 37.57 -18.25 -11.82
N SER A 181 37.71 -17.56 -10.69
CA SER A 181 39.00 -17.49 -9.97
C SER A 181 38.89 -18.35 -8.71
N LYS A 182 39.85 -19.26 -8.65
CA LYS A 182 40.03 -20.41 -7.77
C LYS A 182 40.49 -19.97 -6.36
N LEU A 183 40.34 -20.88 -5.38
CA LEU A 183 40.58 -20.79 -3.92
C LEU A 183 39.38 -20.18 -3.17
N GLY A 184 38.60 -20.89 -2.35
CA GLY A 184 38.90 -22.00 -1.46
C GLY A 184 38.31 -21.63 -0.09
N GLY A 185 37.44 -22.47 0.49
CA GLY A 185 36.98 -22.30 1.87
C GLY A 185 35.47 -22.17 2.06
N GLN A 186 34.97 -22.98 3.00
CA GLN A 186 33.62 -23.12 3.53
C GLN A 186 32.82 -21.82 3.73
N GLY A 187 31.48 -21.96 3.69
CA GLY A 187 30.60 -21.22 4.59
C GLY A 187 29.72 -20.14 3.95
N THR A 188 28.44 -20.48 3.78
CA THR A 188 27.26 -19.62 3.98
C THR A 188 27.25 -18.21 3.37
N SER A 189 26.36 -18.01 2.39
CA SER A 189 25.55 -16.80 2.16
C SER A 189 26.23 -15.44 2.37
N LYS A 190 26.94 -14.92 1.36
CA LYS A 190 27.47 -13.55 1.31
C LYS A 190 26.96 -12.71 0.13
N THR A 191 25.72 -12.93 -0.30
CA THR A 191 25.09 -12.07 -1.33
C THR A 191 23.91 -11.24 -0.78
N THR A 192 23.66 -11.31 0.53
CA THR A 192 22.58 -10.55 1.20
C THR A 192 23.07 -9.34 1.99
N ASP A 193 24.38 -9.07 1.99
CA ASP A 193 25.02 -8.07 2.87
C ASP A 193 25.44 -6.78 2.13
N VAL A 194 24.67 -6.40 1.10
CA VAL A 194 24.82 -5.08 0.47
C VAL A 194 23.96 -4.10 1.25
N VAL A 195 24.48 -3.67 2.40
CA VAL A 195 23.88 -2.63 3.21
C VAL A 195 24.02 -1.28 2.51
N SER A 196 22.92 -0.53 2.37
CA SER A 196 22.95 0.84 1.82
C SER A 196 23.93 1.72 2.60
N PRO A 197 24.71 2.61 1.94
CA PRO A 197 25.66 3.51 2.60
C PRO A 197 25.05 4.35 3.74
N ALA A 198 23.76 4.68 3.65
CA ALA A 198 23.04 5.39 4.70
C ALA A 198 22.85 4.53 5.97
N HIS A 199 22.56 3.24 5.80
CA HIS A 199 22.41 2.31 6.92
C HIS A 199 23.76 1.95 7.55
N GLN A 200 24.83 1.90 6.74
CA GLN A 200 26.19 1.74 7.23
C GLN A 200 26.61 2.89 8.15
N ARG A 201 26.33 4.16 7.78
CA ARG A 201 26.60 5.33 8.64
C ARG A 201 25.83 5.28 9.96
N MET A 202 24.59 4.82 9.94
CA MET A 202 23.79 4.66 11.16
C MET A 202 24.41 3.61 12.10
N MET A 203 24.86 2.48 11.55
CA MET A 203 25.53 1.44 12.34
C MET A 203 26.89 1.90 12.87
N GLU A 204 27.64 2.71 12.11
CA GLU A 204 28.91 3.30 12.54
C GLU A 204 28.72 4.24 13.74
N LEU A 205 27.68 5.09 13.72
CA LEU A 205 27.35 5.96 14.87
C LEU A 205 26.97 5.16 16.13
N GLU A 206 26.21 4.08 15.98
CA GLU A 206 25.87 3.19 17.09
C GLU A 206 27.10 2.45 17.62
N ARG A 207 27.98 2.00 16.73
CA ARG A 207 29.25 1.37 17.08
C ARG A 207 30.15 2.31 17.87
N GLU A 208 30.29 3.56 17.44
CA GLU A 208 31.09 4.57 18.15
C GLU A 208 30.55 4.83 19.56
N LYS A 209 29.22 4.96 19.71
CA LYS A 209 28.57 5.11 21.02
C LYS A 209 28.83 3.91 21.94
N ALA A 210 28.74 2.69 21.41
CA ALA A 210 29.00 1.47 22.17
C ALA A 210 30.47 1.39 22.62
N ILE A 211 31.41 1.74 21.75
CA ILE A 211 32.84 1.77 22.08
C ILE A 211 33.11 2.84 23.14
N ALA A 212 32.53 4.03 23.03
CA ALA A 212 32.69 5.10 24.01
C ALA A 212 32.17 4.68 25.39
N HIS A 213 30.98 4.08 25.44
CA HIS A 213 30.40 3.57 26.68
C HIS A 213 31.28 2.48 27.30
N TYR A 214 31.77 1.53 26.50
CA TYR A 214 32.66 0.47 26.97
C TYR A 214 34.00 1.02 27.48
N ARG A 215 34.56 2.04 26.83
CA ARG A 215 35.77 2.74 27.30
C ARG A 215 35.54 3.43 28.64
N ALA A 216 34.40 4.11 28.81
CA ALA A 216 34.05 4.75 30.07
C ALA A 216 33.90 3.71 31.21
N LEU A 217 33.21 2.60 30.97
CA LEU A 217 33.08 1.51 31.94
C LEU A 217 34.43 0.86 32.27
N LYS A 218 35.31 0.71 31.28
CA LYS A 218 36.64 0.15 31.51
C LYS A 218 37.52 1.10 32.32
N ALA A 219 37.43 2.41 32.05
CA ALA A 219 38.14 3.43 32.80
C ALA A 219 37.64 3.52 34.25
N SER A 220 36.32 3.48 34.49
CA SER A 220 35.77 3.47 35.84
C SER A 220 36.17 2.22 36.62
N LYS A 221 36.18 1.05 35.97
CA LYS A 221 36.64 -0.20 36.59
C LYS A 221 38.13 -0.16 36.93
N ALA A 222 38.97 0.41 36.07
CA ALA A 222 40.40 0.58 36.34
C ALA A 222 40.66 1.57 37.48
N ALA A 223 39.94 2.70 37.51
CA ALA A 223 40.03 3.68 38.59
C ALA A 223 39.61 3.08 39.95
N ALA A 224 38.52 2.32 39.98
CA ALA A 224 38.06 1.62 41.19
C ALA A 224 39.09 0.58 41.70
N ALA A 225 39.82 -0.07 40.80
CA ALA A 225 40.87 -1.02 41.15
C ALA A 225 42.18 -0.35 41.63
N HIS A 226 42.37 0.95 41.38
CA HIS A 226 43.52 1.72 41.88
C HIS A 226 43.21 2.51 43.15
N SER A 227 41.93 2.65 43.51
CA SER A 227 41.49 3.29 44.76
C SER A 227 41.26 2.30 45.91
N SER A 228 41.50 1.00 45.71
CA SER A 228 41.43 -0.07 46.71
C SER A 228 42.80 -0.59 47.05
#